data_AF-A0A7L5XXZ7-F1
#
_entry.id   AF-A0A7L5XXZ7-F1
#
_cell.length_a   1.000
_cell.length_b   1.000
_cell.length_c   1.000
_cell.angle_alpha   90.00
_cell.angle_beta   90.00
_cell.angle_gamma   90.00
#
_symmetry.space_group_name_H-M   'P 1'
#
loop_
_entity.id
_entity.type
_entity.pdbx_description
1 polymer ?
#
loop_
_entity_poly.entity_id
_entity_poly.type
_entity_poly.pdbx_seq_one_letter_code
_entity_poly.pdbx_strand_id
1 'polypeptide(L)'
;MARTRRREGSRSGPISPWRALREGRRRSRDLAQAKSWYQRAADAGNARAMHNLAVLTAEGAGDKPDYAAAAQLFGKAAEFGVRDSQYNLAILYARGLGVEQNLALSYAWFATAARQGDEDAGRKREEIAAKLDPKLLEDAKRTAELFRAKPLERAANEVAPPPGGWDKAESGAVPAPFGGVGVRPIGRPRAG
;
A
#
# COMPACT_ATOMS: atom_id res chain seq x y z
N MET A 1 -20.87 52.79 29.82
CA MET A 1 -20.34 52.76 28.44
C MET A 1 -19.94 51.33 28.11
N ALA A 2 -20.72 50.63 27.28
CA ALA A 2 -20.48 49.23 26.91
C ALA A 2 -19.83 49.15 25.52
N ARG A 3 -18.65 48.54 25.42
CA ARG A 3 -18.12 48.00 24.18
C ARG A 3 -17.32 46.73 24.47
N THR A 4 -17.91 45.58 24.14
CA THR A 4 -17.17 44.36 23.86
C THR A 4 -17.73 43.76 22.58
N ARG A 5 -17.10 44.11 21.45
CA ARG A 5 -17.23 43.36 20.18
C ARG A 5 -16.49 42.04 20.39
N ARG A 6 -17.22 40.93 20.49
CA ARG A 6 -16.63 39.58 20.40
C ARG A 6 -16.60 39.15 18.93
N ARG A 7 -15.41 38.68 18.53
CA ARG A 7 -14.95 38.31 17.19
C ARG A 7 -15.76 37.19 16.52
N GLU A 8 -15.77 37.25 15.18
CA GLU A 8 -15.94 36.15 14.22
C GLU A 8 -15.47 34.79 14.75
N GLY A 9 -16.28 33.75 14.56
CA GLY A 9 -15.93 32.35 14.83
C GLY A 9 -16.74 31.40 13.95
N SER A 10 -16.12 30.97 12.85
CA SER A 10 -16.39 29.77 12.01
C SER A 10 -17.84 29.28 11.83
N ARG A 11 -18.47 29.63 10.70
CA ARG A 11 -19.62 28.88 10.14
C ARG A 11 -19.13 27.59 9.45
N SER A 12 -18.87 26.55 10.22
CA SER A 12 -18.82 25.18 9.72
C SER A 12 -20.17 24.52 10.01
N GLY A 13 -21.19 24.88 9.22
CA GLY A 13 -22.50 24.21 9.29
C GLY A 13 -22.40 22.74 8.84
N PRO A 14 -23.36 21.87 9.23
CA PRO A 14 -23.35 20.47 8.85
C PRO A 14 -23.30 20.30 7.32
N ILE A 15 -22.44 19.41 6.85
CA ILE A 15 -22.27 19.08 5.44
C ILE A 15 -23.61 18.58 4.88
N SER A 16 -24.16 19.26 3.87
CA SER A 16 -25.44 18.84 3.26
C SER A 16 -25.33 17.40 2.71
N PRO A 17 -26.35 16.54 2.89
CA PRO A 17 -26.32 15.14 2.42
C PRO A 17 -25.95 15.01 0.94
N TRP A 18 -26.44 15.93 0.11
CA TRP A 18 -26.13 16.01 -1.32
C TRP A 18 -24.66 16.31 -1.62
N ARG A 19 -23.97 17.09 -0.78
CA ARG A 19 -22.53 17.36 -0.91
C ARG A 19 -21.73 16.09 -0.62
N ALA A 20 -22.09 15.34 0.42
CA ALA A 20 -21.45 14.08 0.75
C ALA A 20 -21.63 13.01 -0.36
N LEU A 21 -22.83 12.90 -0.92
CA LEU A 21 -23.11 12.00 -2.05
C LEU A 21 -22.32 12.38 -3.31
N ARG A 22 -22.23 13.68 -3.63
CA ARG A 22 -21.46 14.17 -4.77
C ARG A 22 -19.96 13.91 -4.59
N GLU A 23 -19.44 14.13 -3.38
CA GLU A 23 -18.05 13.82 -3.03
C GLU A 23 -17.77 12.31 -3.14
N GLY A 24 -18.68 11.46 -2.66
CA GLY A 24 -18.59 10.02 -2.79
C GLY A 24 -18.57 9.54 -4.24
N ARG A 25 -19.47 10.08 -5.08
CA ARG A 25 -19.51 9.78 -6.52
C ARG A 25 -18.27 10.27 -7.25
N ARG A 26 -17.74 11.43 -6.88
CA ARG A 26 -16.49 11.97 -7.43
C ARG A 26 -15.31 11.07 -7.08
N ARG A 27 -15.15 10.74 -5.79
CA ARG A 27 -14.09 9.83 -5.32
C ARG A 27 -14.15 8.46 -5.99
N SER A 28 -15.34 7.88 -6.14
CA SER A 28 -15.51 6.59 -6.83
C SER A 28 -15.06 6.67 -8.30
N ARG A 29 -15.38 7.75 -9.01
CA ARG A 29 -14.93 7.96 -10.40
C ARG A 29 -13.43 8.13 -10.50
N ASP A 30 -12.83 8.91 -9.59
CA ASP A 30 -11.40 9.17 -9.57
C ASP A 30 -10.61 7.87 -9.28
N LEU A 31 -11.12 7.02 -8.39
CA LEU A 31 -10.54 5.71 -8.07
C LEU A 31 -10.63 4.72 -9.26
N ALA A 32 -11.77 4.66 -9.94
CA ALA A 32 -11.93 3.82 -11.13
C ALA A 32 -10.97 4.25 -12.25
N GLN A 33 -10.81 5.56 -12.44
CA GLN A 33 -9.86 6.10 -13.40
C GLN A 33 -8.41 5.77 -12.99
N ALA A 34 -8.02 5.97 -11.73
CA ALA A 34 -6.70 5.62 -11.23
C ALA A 34 -6.39 4.13 -11.42
N LYS A 35 -7.36 3.23 -11.14
CA LYS A 35 -7.23 1.79 -11.37
C LYS A 35 -6.90 1.47 -12.83
N SER A 36 -7.59 2.10 -13.79
CA SER A 36 -7.33 1.91 -15.22
C SER A 36 -5.91 2.34 -15.62
N TRP A 37 -5.42 3.46 -15.10
CA TRP A 37 -4.05 3.93 -15.37
C TRP A 37 -3.00 2.98 -14.80
N TYR A 38 -3.15 2.56 -13.54
CA TYR A 38 -2.22 1.62 -12.93
C TYR A 38 -2.25 0.26 -13.61
N GLN A 39 -3.41 -0.21 -14.07
CA GLN A 39 -3.52 -1.44 -14.85
C GLN A 39 -2.68 -1.34 -16.13
N ARG A 40 -2.86 -0.28 -16.93
CA ARG A 40 -2.11 -0.10 -18.17
C ARG A 40 -0.59 -0.05 -17.94
N ALA A 41 -0.16 0.63 -16.87
CA ALA A 41 1.25 0.71 -16.54
C ALA A 41 1.81 -0.60 -15.96
N ALA A 42 1.01 -1.34 -15.19
CA ALA A 42 1.36 -2.68 -14.71
C ALA A 42 1.50 -3.67 -15.88
N ASP A 43 0.61 -3.60 -16.88
CA ASP A 43 0.67 -4.41 -18.09
C ASP A 43 1.93 -4.11 -18.91
N ALA A 44 2.43 -2.88 -18.85
CA ALA A 44 3.70 -2.46 -19.43
C ALA A 44 4.92 -2.76 -18.55
N GLY A 45 4.77 -3.51 -17.45
CA GLY A 45 5.88 -3.92 -16.59
C GLY A 45 6.32 -2.91 -15.54
N ASN A 46 5.56 -1.84 -15.29
CA ASN A 46 5.89 -0.88 -14.22
C ASN A 46 5.56 -1.48 -12.85
N ALA A 47 6.60 -1.85 -12.09
CA ALA A 47 6.46 -2.47 -10.78
C ALA A 47 5.83 -1.54 -9.72
N ARG A 48 6.03 -0.21 -9.82
CA ARG A 48 5.36 0.75 -8.93
C ARG A 48 3.86 0.84 -9.23
N ALA A 49 3.48 0.76 -10.50
CA ALA A 49 2.07 0.70 -10.88
C ALA A 49 1.41 -0.60 -10.40
N MET A 50 2.11 -1.74 -10.47
CA MET A 50 1.65 -3.00 -9.87
C MET A 50 1.40 -2.85 -8.36
N HIS A 51 2.31 -2.18 -7.63
CA HIS A 51 2.12 -1.87 -6.21
C HIS A 51 0.85 -1.05 -5.96
N ASN A 52 0.67 0.07 -6.67
CA ASN A 52 -0.48 0.94 -6.48
C ASN A 52 -1.80 0.26 -6.85
N LEU A 53 -1.80 -0.56 -7.90
CA LEU A 53 -2.95 -1.38 -8.25
C LEU A 53 -3.27 -2.41 -7.17
N ALA A 54 -2.26 -3.04 -6.56
CA ALA A 54 -2.43 -3.98 -5.46
C ALA A 54 -3.06 -3.29 -4.24
N VAL A 55 -2.61 -2.09 -3.89
CA VAL A 55 -3.19 -1.29 -2.80
C VAL A 55 -4.66 -0.98 -3.07
N LEU A 56 -4.99 -0.45 -4.26
CA LEU A 56 -6.39 -0.15 -4.62
C LEU A 56 -7.29 -1.40 -4.58
N THR A 57 -6.73 -2.56 -4.92
CA THR A 57 -7.43 -3.84 -4.93
C THR A 57 -7.63 -4.37 -3.50
N ALA A 58 -6.63 -4.23 -2.63
CA ALA A 58 -6.71 -4.59 -1.21
C ALA A 58 -7.62 -3.66 -0.39
N GLU A 59 -7.73 -2.39 -0.77
CA GLU A 59 -8.65 -1.44 -0.14
C GLU A 59 -10.09 -1.58 -0.65
N GLY A 60 -10.29 -2.28 -1.76
CA GLY A 60 -11.59 -2.43 -2.41
C GLY A 60 -12.11 -1.07 -2.89
N ALA A 61 -11.39 -0.40 -3.80
CA ALA A 61 -11.62 0.95 -4.33
C ALA A 61 -13.08 1.29 -4.79
N GLY A 62 -14.04 1.33 -3.86
CA GLY A 62 -15.48 1.41 -4.10
C GLY A 62 -16.23 0.07 -4.08
N ASP A 63 -15.53 -1.06 -3.95
CA ASP A 63 -16.03 -2.44 -3.98
C ASP A 63 -15.54 -3.24 -2.75
N LYS A 64 -15.74 -4.55 -2.75
CA LYS A 64 -15.16 -5.42 -1.71
C LYS A 64 -13.65 -5.62 -1.95
N PRO A 65 -12.81 -5.58 -0.90
CA PRO A 65 -11.40 -5.95 -0.98
C PRO A 65 -11.17 -7.32 -1.63
N ASP A 66 -10.22 -7.41 -2.56
CA ASP A 66 -9.73 -8.67 -3.11
C ASP A 66 -8.25 -8.85 -2.74
N TYR A 67 -8.03 -9.48 -1.58
CA TYR A 67 -6.68 -9.72 -1.09
C TYR A 67 -5.91 -10.76 -1.92
N ALA A 68 -6.61 -11.67 -2.62
CA ALA A 68 -5.95 -12.69 -3.44
C ALA A 68 -5.35 -12.03 -4.69
N ALA A 69 -6.12 -11.19 -5.38
CA ALA A 69 -5.62 -10.40 -6.50
C ALA A 69 -4.52 -9.41 -6.05
N ALA A 70 -4.68 -8.78 -4.89
CA ALA A 70 -3.66 -7.90 -4.34
C ALA A 70 -2.35 -8.64 -4.03
N ALA A 71 -2.40 -9.85 -3.46
CA ALA A 71 -1.22 -10.66 -3.18
C ALA A 71 -0.44 -10.99 -4.47
N GLN A 72 -1.15 -11.33 -5.54
CA GLN A 72 -0.53 -11.60 -6.86
C GLN A 72 0.20 -10.35 -7.40
N LEU A 73 -0.43 -9.18 -7.32
CA LEU A 73 0.16 -7.92 -7.77
C LEU A 73 1.34 -7.47 -6.90
N PHE A 74 1.23 -7.61 -5.57
CA PHE A 74 2.35 -7.34 -4.67
C PHE A 74 3.52 -8.31 -4.92
N GLY A 75 3.24 -9.59 -5.18
CA GLY A 75 4.26 -10.58 -5.56
C GLY A 75 5.06 -10.16 -6.79
N LYS A 76 4.36 -9.81 -7.88
CA LYS A 76 5.02 -9.31 -9.09
C LYS A 76 5.87 -8.08 -8.83
N ALA A 77 5.35 -7.09 -8.11
CA ALA A 77 6.10 -5.88 -7.77
C ALA A 77 7.30 -6.17 -6.85
N ALA A 78 7.15 -7.11 -5.92
CA ALA A 78 8.17 -7.52 -4.97
C ALA A 78 9.37 -8.21 -5.64
N GLU A 79 9.12 -8.99 -6.71
CA GLU A 79 10.18 -9.61 -7.54
C GLU A 79 11.09 -8.56 -8.22
N PHE A 80 10.53 -7.40 -8.57
CA PHE A 80 11.28 -6.25 -9.10
C PHE A 80 11.84 -5.33 -8.00
N GLY A 81 11.87 -5.80 -6.75
CA GLY A 81 12.51 -5.08 -5.66
C GLY A 81 11.68 -3.96 -5.04
N VAL A 82 10.38 -3.82 -5.35
CA VAL A 82 9.54 -2.80 -4.70
C VAL A 82 9.37 -3.13 -3.23
N ARG A 83 10.15 -2.46 -2.38
CA ARG A 83 10.21 -2.65 -0.92
C ARG A 83 8.83 -2.65 -0.25
N ASP A 84 7.99 -1.67 -0.57
CA ASP A 84 6.67 -1.54 0.04
C ASP A 84 5.73 -2.70 -0.37
N SER A 85 5.92 -3.28 -1.56
CA SER A 85 5.20 -4.50 -1.98
C SER A 85 5.69 -5.74 -1.23
N GLN A 86 7.00 -5.86 -0.99
CA GLN A 86 7.56 -6.94 -0.18
C GLN A 86 6.99 -6.89 1.24
N TYR A 87 6.93 -5.69 1.84
CA TYR A 87 6.32 -5.48 3.15
C TYR A 87 4.84 -5.88 3.17
N ASN A 88 4.04 -5.38 2.21
CA ASN A 88 2.61 -5.66 2.19
C ASN A 88 2.30 -7.14 1.91
N LEU A 89 3.06 -7.79 1.03
CA LEU A 89 2.95 -9.22 0.78
C LEU A 89 3.28 -10.04 2.03
N ALA A 90 4.30 -9.64 2.79
CA ALA A 90 4.65 -10.28 4.06
C ALA A 90 3.49 -10.21 5.07
N ILE A 91 2.76 -9.10 5.12
CA ILE A 91 1.56 -8.96 5.96
C ILE A 91 0.44 -9.89 5.50
N LEU A 92 0.21 -10.03 4.18
CA LEU A 92 -0.83 -10.91 3.65
C LEU A 92 -0.54 -12.38 4.04
N TYR A 93 0.71 -12.83 3.91
CA TYR A 93 1.12 -14.16 4.37
C TYR A 93 1.07 -14.31 5.90
N ALA A 94 1.44 -13.29 6.67
CA ALA A 94 1.37 -13.35 8.14
C ALA A 94 -0.06 -13.56 8.64
N ARG A 95 -1.05 -13.03 7.90
CA ARG A 95 -2.47 -13.02 8.31
C ARG A 95 -3.34 -14.02 7.55
N GLY A 96 -2.82 -14.64 6.50
CA GLY A 96 -3.63 -15.49 5.62
C GLY A 96 -4.73 -14.72 4.87
N LEU A 97 -4.44 -13.49 4.44
CA LEU A 97 -5.41 -12.65 3.73
C LEU A 97 -5.28 -12.86 2.23
N GLY A 98 -6.25 -13.55 1.63
CA GLY A 98 -6.24 -13.85 0.19
C GLY A 98 -5.17 -14.86 -0.26
N VAL A 99 -4.34 -15.32 0.68
CA VAL A 99 -3.35 -16.38 0.53
C VAL A 99 -3.39 -17.26 1.77
N GLU A 100 -2.89 -18.48 1.69
CA GLU A 100 -2.71 -19.32 2.86
C GLU A 100 -1.70 -18.67 3.83
N GLN A 101 -1.98 -18.74 5.13
CA GLN A 101 -1.07 -18.20 6.12
C GLN A 101 0.28 -18.94 6.07
N ASN A 102 1.37 -18.19 5.92
CA ASN A 102 2.70 -18.76 5.86
C ASN A 102 3.71 -17.83 6.54
N LEU A 103 4.07 -18.15 7.79
CA LEU A 103 4.99 -17.35 8.58
C LEU A 103 6.43 -17.39 8.02
N ALA A 104 6.84 -18.49 7.38
CA ALA A 104 8.17 -18.59 6.76
C ALA A 104 8.29 -17.67 5.54
N LEU A 105 7.29 -17.64 4.65
CA LEU A 105 7.24 -16.70 3.52
C LEU A 105 7.10 -15.26 4.01
N SER A 106 6.29 -15.02 5.05
CA SER A 106 6.19 -13.70 5.68
C SER A 106 7.55 -13.21 6.19
N TYR A 107 8.28 -14.05 6.92
CA TYR A 107 9.64 -13.75 7.39
C TYR A 107 10.56 -13.43 6.21
N ALA A 108 10.55 -14.25 5.15
CA ALA A 108 11.44 -14.06 4.01
C ALA A 108 11.18 -12.73 3.29
N TRP A 109 9.92 -12.35 3.10
CA TRP A 109 9.57 -11.07 2.49
C TRP A 109 9.91 -9.87 3.39
N PHE A 110 9.63 -9.95 4.70
CA PHE A 110 10.08 -8.90 5.64
C PHE A 110 11.60 -8.76 5.68
N ALA A 111 12.33 -9.87 5.67
CA ALA A 111 13.80 -9.85 5.63
C ALA A 111 14.33 -9.20 4.35
N THR A 112 13.61 -9.34 3.23
CA THR A 112 13.97 -8.70 1.95
C THR A 112 13.71 -7.19 1.99
N ALA A 113 12.58 -6.75 2.54
CA ALA A 113 12.30 -5.33 2.74
C ALA A 113 13.29 -4.69 3.74
N ALA A 114 13.61 -5.38 4.84
CA ALA A 114 14.54 -4.91 5.86
C ALA A 114 15.98 -4.74 5.32
N ARG A 115 16.43 -5.64 4.42
CA ARG A 115 17.73 -5.50 3.73
C ARG A 115 17.82 -4.24 2.86
N GLN A 116 16.69 -3.69 2.45
CA GLN A 116 16.60 -2.42 1.72
C GLN A 116 16.42 -1.20 2.64
N GLY A 117 16.61 -1.36 3.96
CA GLY A 117 16.54 -0.28 4.95
C GLY A 117 15.15 -0.05 5.56
N ASP A 118 14.19 -0.96 5.36
CA ASP A 118 12.89 -0.89 6.04
C ASP A 118 13.00 -1.34 7.51
N GLU A 119 13.09 -0.38 8.43
CA GLU A 119 13.18 -0.66 9.86
C GLU A 119 11.91 -1.31 10.42
N ASP A 120 10.74 -0.96 9.88
CA ASP A 120 9.46 -1.53 10.30
C ASP A 120 9.37 -3.00 9.89
N ALA A 121 9.83 -3.32 8.68
CA ALA A 121 9.98 -4.70 8.22
C ALA A 121 10.95 -5.47 9.12
N GLY A 122 12.06 -4.86 9.53
CA GLY A 122 13.02 -5.45 10.45
C GLY A 122 12.38 -5.86 11.78
N ARG A 123 11.60 -4.97 12.40
CA ARG A 123 10.87 -5.27 13.64
C ARG A 123 9.85 -6.39 13.44
N LYS A 124 9.09 -6.35 12.33
CA LYS A 124 8.11 -7.39 12.02
C LYS A 124 8.75 -8.75 11.73
N ARG A 125 9.90 -8.78 11.06
CA ARG A 125 10.69 -9.97 10.86
C ARG A 125 11.02 -10.64 12.20
N GLU A 126 11.50 -9.86 13.18
CA GLU A 126 11.82 -10.40 14.52
C GLU A 126 10.59 -10.94 15.25
N GLU A 127 9.46 -10.23 15.17
CA GLU A 127 8.19 -10.70 15.75
C GLU A 127 7.74 -12.05 15.15
N ILE A 128 7.97 -12.26 13.86
CA ILE A 128 7.65 -13.52 13.17
C ILE A 128 8.69 -14.60 13.51
N ALA A 129 9.97 -14.25 13.58
CA ALA A 129 11.06 -15.15 13.94
C ALA A 129 10.84 -15.79 15.32
N ALA A 130 10.37 -15.00 16.29
CA ALA A 130 10.07 -15.47 17.64
C ALA A 130 8.93 -16.50 17.70
N LYS A 131 8.11 -16.62 16.63
CA LYS A 131 6.99 -17.57 16.54
C LYS A 131 7.31 -18.81 15.70
N LEU A 132 8.43 -18.81 14.98
CA LEU A 132 8.84 -19.90 14.09
C LEU A 132 9.68 -20.92 14.85
N ASP A 133 9.53 -22.19 14.48
CA ASP A 133 10.48 -23.22 14.87
C ASP A 133 11.89 -22.89 14.30
N PRO A 134 12.98 -23.14 15.04
CA PRO A 134 14.34 -22.82 14.59
C PRO A 134 14.70 -23.42 13.22
N LYS A 135 14.22 -24.61 12.89
CA LYS A 135 14.48 -25.24 11.59
C LYS A 135 13.75 -24.50 10.46
N LEU A 136 12.47 -24.17 10.68
CA LEU A 136 11.68 -23.38 9.73
C LEU A 136 12.23 -21.96 9.55
N LEU A 137 12.80 -21.38 10.60
CA LEU A 137 13.47 -20.09 10.55
C LEU A 137 14.71 -20.14 9.64
N GLU A 138 15.52 -21.19 9.73
CA GLU A 138 16.67 -21.37 8.84
C GLU A 138 16.26 -21.53 7.37
N ASP A 139 15.19 -22.30 7.10
CA ASP A 139 14.64 -22.43 5.75
C ASP A 139 14.08 -21.09 5.24
N ALA A 140 13.43 -20.31 6.12
CA ALA A 140 12.93 -18.98 5.78
C ALA A 140 14.06 -17.98 5.48
N LYS A 141 15.17 -18.02 6.24
CA LYS A 141 16.38 -17.23 5.96
C LYS A 141 16.97 -17.57 4.60
N ARG A 142 17.11 -18.87 4.29
CA ARG A 142 17.57 -19.33 2.97
C ARG A 142 16.66 -18.82 1.85
N THR A 143 15.35 -18.90 2.06
CA THR A 143 14.35 -18.39 1.11
C THR A 143 14.51 -16.89 0.89
N ALA A 144 14.75 -16.12 1.96
CA ALA A 144 15.01 -14.69 1.84
C ALA A 144 16.25 -14.41 0.98
N GLU A 145 17.33 -15.16 1.15
CA GLU A 145 18.56 -15.00 0.34
C GLU A 145 18.32 -15.29 -1.15
N LEU A 146 17.36 -16.14 -1.49
CA LEU A 146 16.97 -16.42 -2.88
C LEU A 146 16.15 -15.29 -3.52
N PHE A 147 15.49 -14.44 -2.74
CA PHE A 147 14.69 -13.30 -3.22
C PHE A 147 15.56 -12.11 -3.68
N ARG A 148 16.63 -12.37 -4.44
CA ARG A 148 17.39 -11.32 -5.11
C ARG A 148 16.48 -10.59 -6.09
N ALA A 149 16.31 -9.28 -5.85
CA ALA A 149 15.50 -8.43 -6.71
C ALA A 149 16.05 -8.45 -8.15
N LYS A 150 15.16 -8.71 -9.11
CA LYS A 150 15.49 -8.52 -10.53
C LYS A 150 15.65 -7.01 -10.77
N PRO A 151 16.66 -6.57 -11.56
CA PRO A 151 16.77 -5.17 -11.95
C PRO A 151 15.45 -4.71 -12.58
N LEU A 152 14.98 -3.52 -12.18
CA LEU A 152 13.87 -2.85 -12.84
C LEU A 152 14.28 -2.56 -14.28
N GLU A 153 13.91 -3.42 -15.23
CA GLU A 153 14.14 -3.15 -16.64
C GLU A 153 13.31 -1.94 -17.10
N ARG A 154 13.88 -1.25 -18.09
CA ARG A 154 13.58 0.06 -18.67
C ARG A 154 12.10 0.37 -18.99
N ALA A 155 11.19 -0.60 -18.93
CA ALA A 155 9.79 -0.50 -19.32
C ALA A 155 8.97 0.48 -18.46
N ALA A 156 9.38 0.72 -17.20
CA ALA A 156 8.71 1.68 -16.31
C ALA A 156 8.69 3.14 -16.83
N ASN A 157 9.61 3.49 -17.75
CA ASN A 157 9.80 4.87 -18.24
C ASN A 157 9.05 5.20 -19.53
N GLU A 158 8.41 4.22 -20.19
CA GLU A 158 7.76 4.43 -21.50
C GLU A 158 6.26 4.71 -21.39
N VAL A 159 5.66 4.46 -20.23
CA VAL A 159 4.24 4.74 -20.00
C VAL A 159 4.07 6.19 -19.55
N ALA A 160 3.27 6.95 -20.31
CA ALA A 160 2.91 8.31 -19.96
C ALA A 160 2.34 8.34 -18.52
N PRO A 161 2.90 9.18 -17.64
CA PRO A 161 2.43 9.27 -16.26
C PRO A 161 0.98 9.75 -16.20
N PRO A 162 0.22 9.38 -15.16
CA PRO A 162 -1.11 9.95 -14.95
C PRO A 162 -1.01 11.48 -14.81
N PRO A 163 -2.11 12.23 -15.05
CA PRO A 163 -2.15 13.67 -14.82
C PRO A 163 -1.64 14.01 -13.41
N GLY A 164 -0.47 14.64 -13.32
CA GLY A 164 0.22 14.94 -12.07
C GLY A 164 1.57 14.25 -11.85
N GLY A 165 1.97 13.27 -12.68
CA GLY A 165 3.25 12.56 -12.53
C GLY A 165 3.17 11.34 -11.61
N TRP A 166 4.15 10.44 -11.69
CA TRP A 166 4.27 9.31 -10.75
C TRP A 166 4.56 9.78 -9.32
N ASP A 167 5.20 10.94 -9.15
CA ASP A 167 5.47 11.54 -7.84
C ASP A 167 4.21 12.14 -7.16
N LYS A 168 3.13 12.46 -7.89
CA LYS A 168 1.83 12.87 -7.30
C LYS A 168 0.87 11.72 -7.04
N ALA A 169 1.11 10.55 -7.66
CA ALA A 169 0.56 9.31 -7.14
C ALA A 169 1.11 9.03 -5.74
N GLU A 170 2.36 9.44 -5.46
CA GLU A 170 2.99 9.38 -4.14
C GLU A 170 2.60 10.55 -3.21
N SER A 171 2.26 11.74 -3.76
CA SER A 171 2.02 12.98 -2.98
C SER A 171 0.60 13.58 -2.99
N GLY A 172 -0.43 12.83 -3.43
CA GLY A 172 -1.82 13.14 -3.04
C GLY A 172 -2.70 13.87 -4.05
N ALA A 173 -2.87 13.32 -5.26
CA ALA A 173 -4.01 13.65 -6.14
C ALA A 173 -4.97 12.47 -6.39
N VAL A 174 -4.79 11.35 -5.69
CA VAL A 174 -5.90 10.47 -5.33
C VAL A 174 -6.57 11.14 -4.12
N PRO A 175 -7.90 11.23 -4.02
CA PRO A 175 -8.52 11.69 -2.78
C PRO A 175 -8.00 10.81 -1.63
N ALA A 176 -7.15 11.39 -0.78
CA ALA A 176 -6.48 10.68 0.28
C ALA A 176 -7.49 9.89 1.13
N PRO A 177 -7.28 8.61 1.43
CA PRO A 177 -7.28 8.20 2.81
C PRO A 177 -5.93 8.66 3.40
N PHE A 178 -5.97 9.83 4.03
CA PHE A 178 -4.97 10.33 4.98
C PHE A 178 -3.73 11.03 4.44
N GLY A 179 -3.51 12.23 5.01
CA GLY A 179 -2.37 13.09 4.75
C GLY A 179 -1.04 12.49 5.19
N GLY A 180 0.02 13.13 4.70
CA GLY A 180 1.41 12.75 4.86
C GLY A 180 1.80 12.44 6.30
N VAL A 181 1.95 11.15 6.57
CA VAL A 181 2.92 10.53 7.47
C VAL A 181 3.12 9.14 6.89
N GLY A 182 4.36 8.64 6.80
CA GLY A 182 4.75 7.38 6.14
C GLY A 182 3.65 6.32 6.07
N VAL A 183 3.38 5.86 4.84
CA VAL A 183 2.32 4.91 4.49
C VAL A 183 2.30 3.78 5.51
N ARG A 184 1.23 3.71 6.31
CA ARG A 184 1.18 2.80 7.45
C ARG A 184 0.91 1.38 6.94
N PRO A 185 1.65 0.38 7.44
CA PRO A 185 1.34 -1.03 7.29
C PRO A 185 -0.15 -1.34 7.49
N ILE A 186 -0.71 -2.21 6.65
CA ILE A 186 -2.07 -2.74 6.84
C ILE A 186 -2.17 -3.30 8.27
N GLY A 187 -2.99 -2.68 9.13
CA GLY A 187 -3.36 -3.20 10.47
C GLY A 187 -2.68 -2.59 11.70
N ARG A 188 -2.44 -1.28 11.74
CA ARG A 188 -2.16 -0.57 13.00
C ARG A 188 -3.49 -0.08 13.61
N PRO A 189 -3.86 -0.42 14.86
CA PRO A 189 -5.06 0.16 15.48
C PRO A 189 -4.90 1.68 15.62
N ARG A 190 -6.01 2.39 15.51
CA ARG A 190 -6.11 3.83 15.79
C ARG A 190 -5.72 4.04 17.26
N ALA A 191 -4.58 4.67 17.52
CA ALA A 191 -4.34 5.25 18.83
C ALA A 191 -5.34 6.40 18.99
N GLY A 192 -6.08 6.38 20.10
CA GLY A 192 -7.13 7.35 20.45
C GLY A 192 -6.59 8.73 20.76
#